data_AF-A0A9D6WCN3-F1
#
_entry.id   AF-A0A9D6WCN3-F1
#
_cell.length_a   1.000
_cell.length_b   1.000
_cell.length_c   1.000
_cell.angle_alpha   90.00
_cell.angle_beta   90.00
_cell.angle_gamma   90.00
#
_symmetry.space_group_name_H-M   'P 1'
#
loop_
_entity.id
_entity.type
_entity.pdbx_description
1 polymer ?
#
loop_
_entity_poly.entity_id
_entity_poly.type
_entity_poly.pdbx_seq_one_letter_code
_entity_poly.pdbx_strand_id
1 'polypeptide(L)'
;MYRRPPKLEADYALQVLKAVFRSASVLVGTLVLLLLLTFNWTSMSLYEMTKGEFSLRQLVPVALFLLLALALLLKARKVSLHGTFIVDEKADPQKCQALIVFLSPPGMDSKWLEGRQADEILSGIHDELIRQRFDGPWRMPVEAIAHHLEWLDTVVVIPSADAEKRQTQQETASSAHLLDKKKTEPGTWRDMDLFRKTIELLTGRQNRPRIMTIGEIDDRWKAGVDFEKVGDLINAVEQAYDWLNENGAADYEIMVDITGGQKVPAVAGAAMALGVGRRFQYVSRRDYVVRSYDVTYRPSV
;
A
#
# COMPACT_ATOMS: atom_id res chain seq x y z
N MET A 1 -12.65 -13.08 2.19
CA MET A 1 -13.74 -12.14 2.58
C MET A 1 -13.09 -11.08 3.46
N TYR A 2 -12.70 -9.95 2.88
CA TYR A 2 -11.93 -8.90 3.56
C TYR A 2 -12.73 -8.34 4.74
N ARG A 3 -12.27 -8.57 5.98
CA ARG A 3 -12.78 -7.83 7.15
C ARG A 3 -12.06 -6.50 7.19
N ARG A 4 -12.72 -5.46 6.70
CA ARG A 4 -12.26 -4.08 6.88
C ARG A 4 -12.23 -3.78 8.38
N PRO A 5 -11.33 -2.91 8.86
CA PRO A 5 -11.43 -2.37 10.20
C PRO A 5 -12.82 -1.78 10.42
N PRO A 6 -13.53 -2.11 11.51
CA PRO A 6 -14.91 -1.65 11.74
C PRO A 6 -15.04 -0.12 11.63
N LYS A 7 -13.97 0.59 11.99
CA LYS A 7 -13.88 2.04 11.94
C LYS A 7 -13.87 2.59 10.51
N LEU A 8 -13.17 1.95 9.57
CA LEU A 8 -13.10 2.41 8.17
C LEU A 8 -14.40 2.14 7.40
N GLU A 9 -15.08 1.01 7.68
CA GLU A 9 -16.43 0.77 7.15
C GLU A 9 -17.45 1.76 7.68
N ALA A 10 -17.42 2.00 8.99
CA ALA A 10 -18.28 2.99 9.62
C ALA A 10 -17.99 4.39 9.07
N ASP A 11 -16.73 4.79 8.91
CA ASP A 11 -16.36 6.09 8.40
C ASP A 11 -16.72 6.25 6.92
N TYR A 12 -16.52 5.24 6.08
CA TYR A 12 -16.97 5.27 4.68
C TYR A 12 -18.49 5.33 4.57
N ALA A 13 -19.21 4.45 5.28
CA ALA A 13 -20.67 4.45 5.30
C ALA A 13 -21.20 5.79 5.83
N LEU A 14 -20.63 6.31 6.91
CA LEU A 14 -21.00 7.61 7.49
C LEU A 14 -20.69 8.76 6.53
N GLN A 15 -19.60 8.72 5.78
CA GLN A 15 -19.28 9.74 4.79
C GLN A 15 -20.20 9.69 3.57
N VAL A 16 -20.51 8.49 3.05
CA VAL A 16 -21.52 8.32 1.99
C VAL A 16 -22.89 8.79 2.47
N LEU A 17 -23.29 8.42 3.68
CA LEU A 17 -24.51 8.90 4.31
C LEU A 17 -24.49 10.44 4.41
N LYS A 18 -23.45 11.05 4.97
CA LYS A 18 -23.33 12.51 5.07
C LYS A 18 -23.35 13.20 3.70
N ALA A 19 -22.75 12.60 2.68
CA ALA A 19 -22.71 13.18 1.33
C ALA A 19 -24.05 13.05 0.59
N VAL A 20 -24.78 11.95 0.82
CA VAL A 20 -26.14 11.74 0.29
C VAL A 20 -27.17 12.59 1.04
N PHE A 21 -26.99 12.74 2.36
CA PHE A 21 -27.91 13.38 3.30
C PHE A 21 -27.42 14.75 3.78
N ARG A 22 -26.71 15.47 2.90
CA ARG A 22 -25.92 16.69 3.13
C ARG A 22 -26.64 17.88 3.79
N SER A 23 -27.94 17.84 4.01
CA SER A 23 -28.65 18.88 4.75
C SER A 23 -29.45 18.26 5.89
N ALA A 24 -29.33 18.83 7.08
CA ALA A 24 -30.31 18.69 8.16
C ALA A 24 -31.62 19.39 7.76
N SER A 25 -32.15 19.03 6.59
CA SER A 25 -33.40 19.54 6.06
C SER A 25 -34.39 18.40 5.99
N VAL A 26 -35.66 18.76 6.12
CA VAL A 26 -36.83 17.90 6.04
C VAL A 26 -36.73 16.84 4.93
N LEU A 27 -36.06 17.15 3.81
CA LEU A 27 -35.76 16.23 2.69
C LEU A 27 -35.10 14.91 3.09
N VAL A 28 -34.17 14.89 4.05
CA VAL A 28 -33.52 13.65 4.50
C VAL A 28 -34.52 12.77 5.23
N GLY A 29 -35.30 13.36 6.13
CA GLY A 29 -36.40 12.69 6.82
C GLY A 29 -37.44 12.17 5.82
N THR A 30 -37.80 12.98 4.82
CA THR A 30 -38.72 12.57 3.75
C THR A 30 -38.17 11.41 2.93
N LEU A 31 -36.88 11.43 2.57
CA LEU A 31 -36.27 10.36 1.78
C LEU A 31 -36.20 9.04 2.56
N VAL A 32 -35.80 9.09 3.83
CA VAL A 32 -35.78 7.91 4.72
C VAL A 32 -37.19 7.37 4.90
N LEU A 33 -38.17 8.25 5.16
CA LEU A 33 -39.57 7.87 5.27
C LEU A 33 -40.09 7.23 3.98
N LEU A 34 -39.77 7.80 2.82
CA LEU A 34 -40.18 7.29 1.52
C LEU A 34 -39.52 5.93 1.22
N LEU A 35 -38.27 5.72 1.65
CA LEU A 35 -37.58 4.44 1.55
C LEU A 35 -38.20 3.38 2.48
N LEU A 36 -38.58 3.74 3.70
CA LEU A 36 -39.30 2.85 4.63
C LEU A 36 -40.70 2.49 4.12
N LEU A 37 -41.44 3.47 3.59
CA LEU A 37 -42.77 3.26 3.03
C LEU A 37 -42.71 2.35 1.79
N THR A 38 -41.78 2.63 0.87
CA THR A 38 -41.60 1.79 -0.32
C THR A 38 -41.12 0.39 0.04
N PHE A 39 -40.18 0.24 0.99
CA PHE A 39 -39.76 -1.06 1.49
C PHE A 39 -40.92 -1.88 2.07
N ASN A 40 -41.76 -1.25 2.90
CA ASN A 40 -42.93 -1.92 3.49
C ASN A 40 -43.94 -2.36 2.43
N TRP A 41 -44.22 -1.50 1.44
CA TRP A 41 -45.09 -1.84 0.31
C TRP A 41 -44.52 -2.95 -0.55
N THR A 42 -43.22 -2.90 -0.87
CA THR A 42 -42.52 -3.97 -1.59
C THR A 42 -42.59 -5.29 -0.82
N SER A 43 -42.41 -5.27 0.50
CA SER A 43 -42.50 -6.47 1.34
C SER A 43 -43.90 -7.09 1.31
N MET A 44 -44.95 -6.27 1.42
CA MET A 44 -46.33 -6.74 1.30
C MET A 44 -46.64 -7.31 -0.09
N SER A 45 -46.22 -6.64 -1.16
CA SER A 45 -46.43 -7.14 -2.53
C SER A 45 -45.66 -8.43 -2.81
N LEU A 46 -44.43 -8.57 -2.33
CA LEU A 46 -43.68 -9.82 -2.43
C LEU A 46 -44.38 -10.95 -1.67
N TYR A 47 -44.88 -10.67 -0.46
CA TYR A 47 -45.63 -11.66 0.33
C TYR A 47 -46.90 -12.14 -0.40
N GLU A 48 -47.67 -11.24 -1.01
CA GLU A 48 -48.84 -11.62 -1.81
C GLU A 48 -48.47 -12.44 -3.04
N MET A 49 -47.38 -12.08 -3.74
CA MET A 49 -46.88 -12.85 -4.88
C MET A 49 -46.50 -14.29 -4.48
N THR A 50 -45.97 -14.50 -3.27
CA THR A 50 -45.66 -15.86 -2.78
C THR A 50 -46.89 -16.70 -2.47
N LYS A 51 -48.08 -16.10 -2.32
CA LYS A 51 -49.35 -16.81 -2.12
C LYS A 51 -50.00 -17.28 -3.43
N GLY A 52 -49.39 -17.02 -4.59
CA GLY A 52 -49.84 -17.52 -5.89
C GLY A 52 -50.81 -16.62 -6.64
N GLU A 53 -51.20 -15.48 -6.08
CA GLU A 53 -52.05 -14.48 -6.74
C GLU A 53 -51.20 -13.39 -7.38
N PHE A 54 -50.59 -13.71 -8.53
CA PHE A 54 -49.79 -12.74 -9.27
C PHE A 54 -50.67 -11.70 -9.96
N SER A 55 -50.46 -10.42 -9.62
CA SER A 55 -51.11 -9.29 -10.29
C SER A 55 -50.06 -8.28 -10.74
N LEU A 56 -50.25 -7.72 -11.95
CA LEU A 56 -49.43 -6.61 -12.46
C LEU A 56 -49.35 -5.40 -11.49
N ARG A 57 -50.36 -5.23 -10.63
CA ARG A 57 -50.38 -4.17 -9.61
C ARG A 57 -49.29 -4.36 -8.54
N GLN A 58 -48.91 -5.60 -8.22
CA GLN A 58 -47.87 -5.92 -7.24
C GLN A 58 -46.46 -5.55 -7.73
N LEU A 59 -46.27 -5.39 -9.05
CA LEU A 59 -44.98 -4.95 -9.62
C LEU A 59 -44.70 -3.47 -9.39
N VAL A 60 -45.73 -2.63 -9.20
CA VAL A 60 -45.58 -1.18 -9.05
C VAL A 60 -44.71 -0.80 -7.84
N PRO A 61 -44.97 -1.28 -6.61
CA PRO A 61 -44.13 -0.94 -5.47
C PRO A 61 -42.73 -1.56 -5.56
N VAL A 62 -42.59 -2.74 -6.15
CA VAL A 62 -41.27 -3.36 -6.42
C VAL A 62 -40.45 -2.47 -7.36
N ALA A 63 -41.05 -2.04 -8.48
CA ALA A 63 -40.39 -1.17 -9.45
C ALA A 63 -40.04 0.21 -8.85
N LEU A 64 -40.94 0.79 -8.05
CA LEU A 64 -40.70 2.07 -7.38
C LEU A 64 -39.52 2.00 -6.40
N PHE A 65 -39.45 0.93 -5.60
CA PHE A 65 -38.33 0.69 -4.69
C PHE A 65 -37.01 0.52 -5.46
N LEU A 66 -37.00 -0.27 -6.53
CA LEU A 66 -35.81 -0.47 -7.36
C LEU A 66 -35.34 0.82 -8.05
N LEU A 67 -36.27 1.64 -8.56
CA LEU A 67 -35.95 2.94 -9.15
C LEU A 67 -35.38 3.91 -8.11
N LEU A 68 -35.96 3.95 -6.90
CA LEU A 68 -35.45 4.77 -5.80
C LEU A 68 -34.04 4.31 -5.38
N ALA A 69 -33.83 3.01 -5.23
CA ALA A 69 -32.53 2.43 -4.91
C ALA A 69 -31.50 2.74 -6.01
N LEU A 70 -31.88 2.59 -7.28
CA LEU A 70 -31.01 2.93 -8.42
C LEU A 70 -30.67 4.42 -8.45
N ALA A 71 -31.63 5.30 -8.24
CA ALA A 71 -31.40 6.74 -8.19
C ALA A 71 -30.43 7.13 -7.05
N LEU A 72 -30.56 6.48 -5.88
CA LEU A 72 -29.63 6.65 -4.76
C LEU A 72 -28.22 6.14 -5.11
N LEU A 73 -28.11 4.98 -5.77
CA LEU A 73 -26.83 4.43 -6.22
C LEU A 73 -26.16 5.34 -7.26
N LEU A 74 -26.92 5.85 -8.23
CA LEU A 74 -26.41 6.77 -9.25
C LEU A 74 -25.96 8.11 -8.63
N LYS A 75 -26.72 8.64 -7.67
CA LYS A 75 -26.34 9.86 -6.94
C LYS A 75 -25.10 9.63 -6.08
N ALA A 76 -25.01 8.50 -5.37
CA ALA A 76 -23.83 8.11 -4.60
C ALA A 76 -22.58 8.01 -5.50
N ARG A 77 -22.71 7.38 -6.69
CA ARG A 77 -21.63 7.32 -7.69
C ARG A 77 -21.22 8.70 -8.22
N LYS A 78 -22.18 9.61 -8.44
CA LYS A 78 -21.88 10.98 -8.91
C LYS A 78 -21.14 11.80 -7.85
N VAL A 79 -21.47 11.61 -6.58
CA VAL A 79 -20.84 12.29 -5.45
C VAL A 79 -19.45 11.73 -5.15
N SER A 80 -19.24 10.41 -5.32
CA SER A 80 -17.91 9.82 -5.15
C SER A 80 -16.89 10.27 -6.20
N LEU A 81 -17.33 10.82 -7.34
CA LEU A 81 -16.44 11.29 -8.42
C LEU A 81 -15.73 12.62 -8.11
N HIS A 82 -16.18 13.38 -7.11
CA HIS A 82 -15.58 14.66 -6.74
C HIS A 82 -15.02 14.61 -5.32
N GLY A 83 -14.23 13.59 -4.97
CA GLY A 83 -13.56 13.54 -3.67
C GLY A 83 -12.35 14.49 -3.62
N THR A 84 -12.18 15.23 -2.52
CA THR A 84 -10.87 15.79 -2.15
C THR A 84 -10.11 14.77 -1.32
N PHE A 85 -8.83 14.56 -1.64
CA PHE A 85 -7.95 13.73 -0.82
C PHE A 85 -7.61 14.44 0.48
N ILE A 86 -7.69 13.71 1.59
CA ILE A 86 -7.19 14.15 2.89
C ILE A 86 -6.10 13.18 3.30
N VAL A 87 -4.95 13.74 3.66
CA VAL A 87 -3.84 12.97 4.18
C VAL A 87 -3.80 13.20 5.69
N ASP A 88 -3.99 12.14 6.46
CA ASP A 88 -3.76 12.15 7.90
C ASP A 88 -2.30 11.73 8.14
N GLU A 89 -1.48 12.68 8.56
CA GLU A 89 -0.07 12.47 8.88
C GLU A 89 0.08 12.18 10.38
N LYS A 90 0.74 11.07 10.71
CA LYS A 90 1.03 10.68 12.09
C LYS A 90 2.51 10.44 12.27
N ALA A 91 3.10 11.17 13.22
CA ALA A 91 4.38 10.80 13.80
C ALA A 91 4.18 9.58 14.72
N ASP A 92 5.12 8.64 14.71
CA ASP A 92 5.04 7.39 15.47
C ASP A 92 3.80 6.54 15.09
N PRO A 93 3.77 5.98 13.87
CA PRO A 93 2.61 5.26 13.39
C PRO A 93 2.41 3.94 14.11
N GLN A 94 1.15 3.49 14.14
CA GLN A 94 0.79 2.16 14.60
C GLN A 94 1.67 1.10 13.91
N LYS A 95 2.20 0.17 14.71
CA LYS A 95 3.03 -0.93 14.25
C LYS A 95 2.28 -1.81 13.24
N CYS A 96 3.00 -2.41 12.29
CA CYS A 96 2.45 -3.25 11.24
C CYS A 96 2.96 -4.70 11.34
N GLN A 97 2.20 -5.64 10.78
CA GLN A 97 2.62 -7.05 10.68
C GLN A 97 3.48 -7.31 9.44
N ALA A 98 3.26 -6.55 8.38
CA ALA A 98 4.03 -6.68 7.16
C ALA A 98 4.51 -5.32 6.63
N LEU A 99 5.73 -5.31 6.11
CA LEU A 99 6.37 -4.13 5.54
C LEU A 99 6.81 -4.42 4.10
N ILE A 100 6.40 -3.57 3.16
CA ILE A 100 6.86 -3.62 1.77
C ILE A 100 7.91 -2.51 1.59
N VAL A 101 9.12 -2.86 1.16
CA VAL A 101 10.25 -1.91 1.05
C VAL A 101 10.85 -1.93 -0.35
N PHE A 102 11.12 -0.76 -0.92
CA PHE A 102 11.91 -0.64 -2.15
C PHE A 102 13.41 -0.60 -1.84
N LEU A 103 14.18 -1.54 -2.37
CA LEU A 103 15.60 -1.64 -2.04
C LEU A 103 16.44 -0.66 -2.86
N SER A 104 17.11 0.23 -2.15
CA SER A 104 18.14 1.12 -2.72
C SER A 104 19.50 0.43 -2.75
N PRO A 105 20.46 0.86 -3.58
CA PRO A 105 21.83 0.39 -3.48
C PRO A 105 22.39 0.68 -2.08
N PRO A 106 23.23 -0.19 -1.50
CA PRO A 106 23.78 0.00 -0.15
C PRO A 106 24.68 1.24 -0.04
N GLY A 107 25.28 1.70 -1.15
CA GLY A 107 26.12 2.90 -1.16
C GLY A 107 27.29 2.78 -0.19
N MET A 108 27.36 3.69 0.79
CA MET A 108 28.40 3.67 1.82
C MET A 108 28.20 2.58 2.88
N ASP A 109 26.98 2.04 3.02
CA ASP A 109 26.68 1.00 4.00
C ASP A 109 27.37 -0.33 3.67
N SER A 110 27.65 -0.61 2.39
CA SER A 110 28.34 -1.86 2.00
C SER A 110 29.71 -1.98 2.64
N LYS A 111 30.47 -0.88 2.73
CA LYS A 111 31.79 -0.85 3.39
C LYS A 111 31.72 -1.19 4.86
N TRP A 112 30.65 -0.75 5.53
CA TRP A 112 30.42 -1.09 6.94
C TRP A 112 30.09 -2.58 7.11
N LEU A 113 29.36 -3.16 6.15
CA LEU A 113 28.91 -4.55 6.17
C LEU A 113 30.00 -5.57 5.77
N GLU A 114 30.90 -5.24 4.86
CA GLU A 114 31.92 -6.16 4.32
C GLU A 114 33.03 -6.54 5.34
N GLY A 115 33.16 -5.80 6.44
CA GLY A 115 34.30 -5.93 7.36
C GLY A 115 34.01 -6.52 8.75
N ARG A 116 32.79 -6.98 9.06
CA ARG A 116 32.37 -7.28 10.43
C ARG A 116 31.87 -8.73 10.59
N GLN A 117 32.26 -9.38 11.69
CA GLN A 117 31.71 -10.67 12.10
C GLN A 117 30.44 -10.46 12.94
N ALA A 118 29.53 -11.44 12.94
CA ALA A 118 28.25 -11.40 13.64
C ALA A 118 28.36 -11.07 15.14
N ASP A 119 29.50 -11.40 15.75
CA ASP A 119 29.76 -11.26 17.19
C ASP A 119 29.94 -9.81 17.66
N GLU A 120 30.09 -8.84 16.74
CA GLU A 120 30.25 -7.42 17.09
C GLU A 120 28.92 -6.64 17.11
N ILE A 121 27.81 -7.26 16.69
CA ILE A 121 26.45 -6.66 16.67
C ILE A 121 25.62 -7.28 17.80
N LEU A 122 26.07 -7.10 19.05
CA LEU A 122 25.41 -7.72 20.21
C LEU A 122 24.17 -6.94 20.70
N SER A 123 24.07 -5.65 20.38
CA SER A 123 23.02 -4.77 20.92
C SER A 123 21.74 -4.73 20.07
N GLY A 124 21.79 -5.29 18.85
CA GLY A 124 20.63 -5.49 17.97
C GLY A 124 20.08 -4.21 17.34
N ILE A 125 19.01 -4.36 16.57
CA ILE A 125 18.45 -3.31 15.71
C ILE A 125 17.84 -2.14 16.52
N HIS A 126 17.48 -2.36 17.79
CA HIS A 126 16.95 -1.31 18.67
C HIS A 126 18.04 -0.39 19.24
N ASP A 127 19.32 -0.74 19.13
CA ASP A 127 20.41 0.15 19.51
C ASP A 127 20.59 1.29 18.51
N GLU A 128 20.36 2.51 18.98
CA GLU A 128 20.53 3.72 18.19
C GLU A 128 21.98 3.89 17.70
N LEU A 129 22.99 3.51 18.49
CA LEU A 129 24.39 3.59 18.10
C LEU A 129 24.72 2.65 16.93
N ILE A 130 24.01 1.52 16.81
CA ILE A 130 24.15 0.63 15.67
C ILE A 130 23.49 1.26 14.43
N ARG A 131 22.28 1.79 14.56
CA ARG A 131 21.58 2.43 13.43
C ARG A 131 22.29 3.69 12.94
N GLN A 132 22.90 4.46 13.83
CA GLN A 132 23.70 5.64 13.49
C GLN A 132 24.97 5.32 12.67
N ARG A 133 25.42 4.06 12.64
CA ARG A 133 26.57 3.64 11.81
C ARG A 133 26.21 3.49 10.34
N PHE A 134 24.94 3.35 10.02
CA PHE A 134 24.48 3.43 8.64
C PHE A 134 24.52 4.90 8.20
N ASP A 135 25.24 5.17 7.12
CA ASP A 135 25.40 6.51 6.52
C ASP A 135 24.95 6.51 5.05
N GLY A 136 24.51 5.35 4.55
CA GLY A 136 23.96 5.18 3.22
C GLY A 136 22.44 5.00 3.20
N PRO A 137 21.91 4.60 2.04
CA PRO A 137 20.48 4.45 1.83
C PRO A 137 19.81 3.38 2.70
N TRP A 138 20.56 2.41 3.23
CA TRP A 138 19.99 1.30 4.01
C TRP A 138 19.66 1.69 5.45
N ARG A 139 20.14 2.84 5.93
CA ARG A 139 19.69 3.39 7.22
C ARG A 139 18.17 3.47 7.30
N MET A 140 17.51 3.95 6.25
CA MET A 140 16.07 4.22 6.33
C MET A 140 15.23 2.94 6.43
N PRO A 141 15.45 1.89 5.60
CA PRO A 141 14.86 0.57 5.83
C PRO A 141 15.17 -0.02 7.21
N VAL A 142 16.37 0.17 7.75
CA VAL A 142 16.73 -0.33 9.08
C VAL A 142 15.90 0.36 10.17
N GLU A 143 15.76 1.69 10.12
CA GLU A 143 14.89 2.44 11.04
C GLU A 143 13.42 2.02 10.92
N ALA A 144 12.93 1.83 9.68
CA ALA A 144 11.58 1.35 9.41
C ALA A 144 11.32 -0.03 10.04
N ILE A 145 12.24 -0.99 9.83
CA ILE A 145 12.13 -2.33 10.39
C ILE A 145 12.25 -2.28 11.92
N ALA A 146 13.20 -1.51 12.47
CA ALA A 146 13.38 -1.35 13.91
C ALA A 146 12.12 -0.83 14.59
N HIS A 147 11.41 0.10 13.95
CA HIS A 147 10.15 0.62 14.45
C HIS A 147 9.11 -0.49 14.58
N HIS A 148 8.94 -1.33 13.57
CA HIS A 148 7.86 -2.33 13.53
C HIS A 148 8.21 -3.68 14.19
N LEU A 149 9.47 -3.92 14.53
CA LEU A 149 10.01 -5.25 14.86
C LEU A 149 9.18 -6.08 15.85
N GLU A 150 8.60 -5.44 16.88
CA GLU A 150 7.79 -6.13 17.89
C GLU A 150 6.57 -6.85 17.31
N TRP A 151 6.02 -6.35 16.21
CA TRP A 151 4.81 -6.86 15.56
C TRP A 151 5.06 -7.38 14.14
N LEU A 152 6.25 -7.10 13.60
CA LEU A 152 6.60 -7.37 12.22
C LEU A 152 6.90 -8.86 12.02
N ASP A 153 6.07 -9.51 11.22
CA ASP A 153 6.23 -10.91 10.81
C ASP A 153 6.96 -11.05 9.48
N THR A 154 6.63 -10.21 8.49
CA THR A 154 7.17 -10.36 7.13
C THR A 154 7.63 -9.02 6.54
N VAL A 155 8.80 -9.02 5.89
CA VAL A 155 9.27 -7.90 5.05
C VAL A 155 9.36 -8.39 3.60
N VAL A 156 8.55 -7.78 2.73
CA VAL A 156 8.64 -7.99 1.29
C VAL A 156 9.51 -6.90 0.69
N VAL A 157 10.60 -7.29 0.07
CA VAL A 157 11.55 -6.37 -0.54
C VAL A 157 11.38 -6.39 -2.05
N ILE A 158 11.24 -5.20 -2.64
CA ILE A 158 11.16 -4.98 -4.08
C ILE A 158 12.50 -4.39 -4.52
N PRO A 159 13.44 -5.20 -5.05
CA PRO A 159 14.68 -4.69 -5.60
C PRO A 159 14.52 -4.19 -7.04
N SER A 160 15.47 -3.37 -7.49
CA SER A 160 15.53 -2.92 -8.88
C SER A 160 16.21 -3.94 -9.77
N ALA A 161 15.73 -4.05 -11.01
CA ALA A 161 16.37 -4.81 -12.08
C ALA A 161 17.60 -4.08 -12.64
N ASP A 162 18.45 -4.83 -13.35
CA ASP A 162 19.51 -4.24 -14.16
C ASP A 162 18.90 -3.32 -15.23
N ALA A 163 19.42 -2.11 -15.37
CA ALA A 163 18.97 -1.14 -16.36
C ALA A 163 19.91 -1.10 -17.56
N GLU A 164 19.37 -0.96 -18.76
CA GLU A 164 20.19 -0.73 -19.95
C GLU A 164 20.60 0.74 -20.01
N LYS A 165 21.90 1.06 -20.00
CA LYS A 165 22.31 2.45 -20.21
C LYS A 165 21.97 2.85 -21.63
N ARG A 166 21.08 3.84 -21.78
CA ARG A 166 20.96 4.58 -23.04
C ARG A 166 22.29 5.32 -23.24
N GLN A 167 23.03 4.98 -24.30
CA GLN A 167 24.12 5.84 -24.76
C GLN A 167 23.51 7.18 -25.13
N THR A 168 23.66 8.18 -24.27
CA THR A 168 23.46 9.58 -24.66
C THR A 168 24.41 9.86 -25.81
N GLN A 169 23.89 10.26 -26.97
CA GLN A 169 24.62 10.51 -28.22
C GLN A 169 25.70 11.61 -28.14
N GLN A 170 26.04 12.08 -26.94
CA GLN A 170 27.01 13.14 -26.70
C GLN A 170 28.44 12.65 -26.45
N GLU A 171 28.68 11.33 -26.46
CA GLU A 171 30.03 10.74 -26.62
C GLU A 171 30.23 10.29 -28.08
N THR A 172 30.01 11.19 -29.04
CA THR A 172 30.45 10.97 -30.42
C THR A 172 31.78 11.66 -30.66
N ALA A 173 32.68 10.89 -31.29
CA ALA A 173 33.98 11.25 -31.82
C ALA A 173 35.17 11.19 -30.85
N SER A 174 35.52 9.97 -30.40
CA SER A 174 36.88 9.45 -30.57
C SER A 174 36.96 7.97 -30.18
N SER A 175 37.60 7.18 -31.05
CA SER A 175 37.93 5.76 -30.87
C SER A 175 36.85 4.79 -31.36
N ALA A 176 36.82 4.65 -32.68
CA ALA A 176 36.44 3.39 -33.30
C ALA A 176 37.32 2.25 -32.75
N HIS A 177 36.74 1.05 -32.66
CA HIS A 177 37.32 -0.19 -32.16
C HIS A 177 37.18 -0.43 -30.66
N LEU A 178 36.02 -0.96 -30.24
CA LEU A 178 35.86 -1.97 -29.19
C LEU A 178 34.41 -2.47 -29.21
N LEU A 179 34.25 -3.79 -29.07
CA LEU A 179 32.99 -4.53 -29.10
C LEU A 179 31.86 -3.83 -28.33
N ASP A 180 30.68 -3.84 -28.95
CA ASP A 180 29.40 -3.30 -28.50
C ASP A 180 28.88 -4.01 -27.23
N LYS A 181 29.62 -3.91 -26.12
CA LYS A 181 29.18 -4.33 -24.79
C LYS A 181 28.17 -3.30 -24.32
N LYS A 182 26.89 -3.61 -24.54
CA LYS A 182 25.74 -2.97 -23.90
C LYS A 182 26.05 -2.81 -22.40
N LYS A 183 26.40 -1.58 -21.98
CA LYS A 183 26.81 -1.29 -20.61
C LYS A 183 25.53 -1.28 -19.77
N THR A 184 25.26 -2.35 -19.05
CA THR A 184 24.14 -2.40 -18.11
C THR A 184 24.54 -1.71 -16.80
N GLU A 185 23.61 -0.95 -16.23
CA GLU A 185 23.70 -0.46 -14.87
C GLU A 185 23.16 -1.55 -13.94
N PRO A 186 23.94 -2.02 -12.96
CA PRO A 186 23.51 -3.11 -12.09
C PRO A 186 22.35 -2.67 -11.20
N GLY A 187 21.31 -3.50 -11.10
CA GLY A 187 20.19 -3.32 -10.19
C GLY A 187 20.48 -3.83 -8.78
N THR A 188 19.59 -3.54 -7.83
CA THR A 188 19.74 -3.89 -6.41
C THR A 188 19.32 -5.32 -6.08
N TRP A 189 18.79 -6.08 -7.05
CA TRP A 189 18.42 -7.49 -6.85
C TRP A 189 19.62 -8.35 -6.41
N ARG A 190 20.83 -7.95 -6.80
CA ARG A 190 22.10 -8.60 -6.42
C ARG A 190 22.46 -8.36 -4.96
N ASP A 191 21.97 -7.28 -4.37
CA ASP A 191 22.26 -6.89 -2.99
C ASP A 191 21.28 -7.55 -1.99
N MET A 192 20.30 -8.31 -2.48
CA MET A 192 19.26 -8.94 -1.64
C MET A 192 19.83 -9.86 -0.56
N ASP A 193 20.82 -10.68 -0.89
CA ASP A 193 21.45 -11.58 0.08
C ASP A 193 22.20 -10.80 1.16
N LEU A 194 22.86 -9.70 0.78
CA LEU A 194 23.54 -8.82 1.72
C LEU A 194 22.53 -8.12 2.63
N PHE A 195 21.43 -7.63 2.07
CA PHE A 195 20.36 -6.98 2.83
C PHE A 195 19.72 -7.95 3.83
N ARG A 196 19.33 -9.15 3.37
CA ARG A 196 18.77 -10.21 4.23
C ARG A 196 19.71 -10.54 5.39
N LYS A 197 20.98 -10.82 5.11
CA LYS A 197 21.99 -11.09 6.14
C LYS A 197 22.12 -9.93 7.13
N THR A 198 22.11 -8.69 6.63
CA THR A 198 22.18 -7.49 7.48
C THR A 198 21.02 -7.44 8.46
N ILE A 199 19.77 -7.60 7.98
CA ILE A 199 18.60 -7.58 8.86
C ILE A 199 18.60 -8.76 9.82
N GLU A 200 18.98 -9.97 9.39
CA GLU A 200 19.09 -11.14 10.27
C GLU A 200 20.13 -10.99 11.38
N LEU A 201 21.25 -10.31 11.07
CA LEU A 201 22.27 -9.96 12.05
C LEU A 201 21.74 -8.94 13.05
N LEU A 202 21.13 -7.87 12.57
CA LEU A 202 20.60 -6.79 13.42
C LEU A 202 19.44 -7.25 14.31
N THR A 203 18.55 -8.11 13.80
CA THR A 203 17.37 -8.55 14.56
C THR A 203 17.67 -9.64 15.59
N GLY A 204 18.86 -10.26 15.55
CA GLY A 204 19.21 -11.34 16.47
C GLY A 204 18.29 -12.55 16.33
N ARG A 205 18.37 -13.58 17.19
CA ARG A 205 17.63 -14.86 17.00
C ARG A 205 16.16 -14.83 17.44
N GLN A 206 15.72 -13.81 18.17
CA GLN A 206 14.34 -13.71 18.69
C GLN A 206 13.59 -12.65 17.87
N ASN A 207 12.36 -12.94 17.44
CA ASN A 207 11.52 -12.07 16.57
C ASN A 207 12.21 -11.65 15.25
N ARG A 208 12.67 -12.64 14.47
CA ARG A 208 13.14 -12.39 13.10
C ARG A 208 11.96 -12.28 12.15
N PRO A 209 11.71 -11.11 11.53
CA PRO A 209 10.77 -11.07 10.44
C PRO A 209 11.30 -11.88 9.27
N ARG A 210 10.41 -12.56 8.56
CA ARG A 210 10.72 -13.28 7.32
C ARG A 210 11.03 -12.26 6.23
N ILE A 211 12.28 -12.23 5.76
CA ILE A 211 12.72 -11.34 4.69
C ILE A 211 12.66 -12.07 3.35
N MET A 212 11.78 -11.60 2.47
CA MET A 212 11.60 -12.18 1.14
C MET A 212 11.64 -11.13 0.04
N THR A 213 11.96 -11.59 -1.16
CA THR A 213 11.96 -10.75 -2.35
C THR A 213 10.63 -10.91 -3.10
N ILE A 214 10.19 -9.88 -3.81
CA ILE A 214 9.04 -10.01 -4.71
C ILE A 214 9.24 -11.10 -5.79
N GLY A 215 10.50 -11.37 -6.16
CA GLY A 215 10.86 -12.45 -7.09
C GLY A 215 10.72 -13.86 -6.49
N GLU A 216 10.60 -13.99 -5.17
CA GLU A 216 10.29 -15.27 -4.50
C GLU A 216 8.77 -15.50 -4.42
N ILE A 217 7.97 -14.44 -4.58
CA ILE A 217 6.50 -14.49 -4.64
C ILE A 217 6.04 -14.75 -6.07
N ASP A 218 6.63 -14.06 -7.05
CA ASP A 218 6.32 -14.21 -8.46
C ASP A 218 7.58 -14.18 -9.32
N ASP A 219 7.82 -15.26 -10.07
CA ASP A 219 9.00 -15.47 -10.91
C ASP A 219 9.22 -14.36 -11.95
N ARG A 220 8.18 -13.59 -12.33
CA ARG A 220 8.31 -12.43 -13.22
C ARG A 220 9.29 -11.39 -12.70
N TRP A 221 9.48 -11.31 -11.38
CA TRP A 221 10.35 -10.34 -10.72
C TRP A 221 11.64 -10.93 -10.18
N LYS A 222 12.00 -12.16 -10.59
CA LYS A 222 13.19 -12.87 -10.10
C LYS A 222 14.49 -12.07 -10.29
N ALA A 223 14.54 -11.21 -11.30
CA ALA A 223 15.67 -10.32 -11.59
C ALA A 223 15.45 -8.86 -11.13
N GLY A 224 14.49 -8.62 -10.24
CA GLY A 224 14.08 -7.28 -9.80
C GLY A 224 13.03 -6.63 -10.70
N VAL A 225 12.62 -5.42 -10.31
CA VAL A 225 11.59 -4.62 -10.99
C VAL A 225 12.24 -3.41 -11.67
N ASP A 226 11.77 -3.04 -12.85
CA ASP A 226 12.23 -1.83 -13.54
C ASP A 226 11.69 -0.58 -12.81
N PHE A 227 12.55 0.11 -12.07
CA PHE A 227 12.15 1.25 -11.24
C PHE A 227 11.76 2.49 -12.06
N GLU A 228 12.04 2.53 -13.37
CA GLU A 228 11.58 3.60 -14.26
C GLU A 228 10.18 3.31 -14.85
N LYS A 229 9.62 2.12 -14.59
CA LYS A 229 8.27 1.73 -15.01
C LYS A 229 7.31 1.64 -13.84
N VAL A 230 6.57 2.73 -13.63
CA VAL A 230 5.55 2.82 -12.57
C VAL A 230 4.51 1.69 -12.62
N GLY A 231 4.14 1.21 -13.81
CA GLY A 231 3.19 0.10 -13.96
C GLY A 231 3.73 -1.21 -13.38
N ASP A 232 5.02 -1.49 -13.59
CA ASP A 232 5.66 -2.70 -13.07
C ASP A 232 5.78 -2.62 -11.53
N LEU A 233 6.11 -1.45 -11.00
CA LEU A 233 6.14 -1.19 -9.55
C LEU A 233 4.77 -1.36 -8.89
N ILE A 234 3.71 -0.81 -9.49
CA ILE A 234 2.33 -0.98 -9.01
C ILE A 234 1.96 -2.46 -8.99
N ASN A 235 2.24 -3.18 -10.08
CA ASN A 235 1.95 -4.61 -10.18
C ASN A 235 2.73 -5.43 -9.14
N ALA A 236 3.99 -5.09 -8.88
CA ALA A 236 4.82 -5.73 -7.87
C ALA A 236 4.27 -5.49 -6.45
N VAL A 237 3.82 -4.27 -6.15
CA VAL A 237 3.20 -3.95 -4.85
C VAL A 237 1.85 -4.66 -4.70
N GLU A 238 0.98 -4.67 -5.73
CA GLU A 238 -0.29 -5.43 -5.72
C GLU A 238 -0.04 -6.91 -5.41
N GLN A 239 0.93 -7.54 -6.07
CA GLN A 239 1.28 -8.95 -5.83
C GLN A 239 1.81 -9.19 -4.42
N ALA A 240 2.60 -8.26 -3.87
CA ALA A 240 3.01 -8.32 -2.48
C ALA A 240 1.79 -8.27 -1.54
N TYR A 241 0.84 -7.37 -1.79
CA TYR A 241 -0.41 -7.30 -1.03
C TYR A 241 -1.23 -8.58 -1.14
N ASP A 242 -1.44 -9.11 -2.35
CA ASP A 242 -2.23 -10.32 -2.58
C ASP A 242 -1.62 -11.51 -1.82
N TRP A 243 -0.31 -11.71 -1.95
CA TRP A 243 0.39 -12.77 -1.25
C TRP A 243 0.32 -12.60 0.27
N LEU A 244 0.52 -11.38 0.79
CA LEU A 244 0.43 -11.10 2.24
C LEU A 244 -0.99 -11.34 2.78
N ASN A 245 -2.02 -10.95 2.02
CA ASN A 245 -3.42 -11.19 2.35
C ASN A 245 -3.77 -12.69 2.35
N GLU A 246 -3.28 -13.44 1.36
CA GLU A 246 -3.42 -14.90 1.30
C GLU A 246 -2.72 -15.60 2.48
N ASN A 247 -1.66 -14.98 3.02
CA ASN A 247 -0.92 -15.44 4.18
C ASN A 247 -1.40 -14.83 5.51
N GLY A 248 -2.57 -14.17 5.52
CA GLY A 248 -3.29 -13.81 6.73
C GLY A 248 -3.08 -12.39 7.26
N ALA A 249 -2.24 -11.57 6.64
CA ALA A 249 -2.10 -10.16 7.00
C ALA A 249 -3.23 -9.34 6.36
N ALA A 250 -3.95 -8.51 7.12
CA ALA A 250 -4.96 -7.63 6.53
C ALA A 250 -4.32 -6.36 5.92
N ASP A 251 -4.96 -5.74 4.92
CA ASP A 251 -4.47 -4.51 4.26
C ASP A 251 -3.98 -3.40 5.22
N TYR A 252 -4.66 -3.20 6.35
CA TYR A 252 -4.30 -2.18 7.35
C TYR A 252 -3.12 -2.58 8.24
N GLU A 253 -2.73 -3.85 8.24
CA GLU A 253 -1.55 -4.39 8.91
C GLU A 253 -0.33 -4.44 7.98
N ILE A 254 -0.51 -4.06 6.70
CA ILE A 254 0.53 -3.93 5.69
C ILE A 254 0.90 -2.44 5.56
N MET A 255 2.20 -2.15 5.54
CA MET A 255 2.73 -0.81 5.36
C MET A 255 3.68 -0.78 4.18
N VAL A 256 3.57 0.21 3.29
CA VAL A 256 4.53 0.43 2.21
C VAL A 256 5.53 1.52 2.63
N ASP A 257 6.81 1.18 2.71
CA ASP A 257 7.88 2.16 2.92
C ASP A 257 8.30 2.78 1.60
N ILE A 258 8.04 4.08 1.46
CA ILE A 258 8.42 4.88 0.28
C ILE A 258 9.71 5.66 0.49
N THR A 259 10.45 5.36 1.55
CA THR A 259 11.68 6.08 1.91
C THR A 259 12.84 5.69 1.01
N GLY A 260 12.89 4.40 0.66
CA GLY A 260 13.86 3.82 -0.26
C GLY A 260 13.45 3.93 -1.72
N GLY A 261 14.46 3.87 -2.61
CA GLY A 261 14.30 3.80 -4.05
C GLY A 261 14.44 5.16 -4.74
N GLN A 262 14.16 5.15 -6.05
CA GLN A 262 14.03 6.37 -6.84
C GLN A 262 12.69 7.06 -6.58
N LYS A 263 12.49 8.24 -7.18
CA LYS A 263 11.22 8.99 -7.04
C LYS A 263 10.01 8.21 -7.55
N VAL A 264 10.19 7.36 -8.56
CA VAL A 264 9.11 6.58 -9.18
C VAL A 264 8.55 5.50 -8.23
N PRO A 265 9.38 4.67 -7.55
CA PRO A 265 8.93 3.82 -6.44
C PRO A 265 8.11 4.56 -5.37
N ALA A 266 8.53 5.75 -4.97
CA ALA A 266 7.78 6.53 -3.98
C ALA A 266 6.40 6.95 -4.49
N VAL A 267 6.29 7.34 -5.77
CA VAL A 267 5.00 7.62 -6.42
C VAL A 267 4.13 6.37 -6.51
N ALA A 268 4.71 5.23 -6.89
CA ALA A 268 3.99 3.96 -6.96
C ALA A 268 3.45 3.55 -5.58
N GLY A 269 4.30 3.56 -4.54
CA GLY A 269 3.88 3.24 -3.18
C GLY A 269 2.82 4.19 -2.62
N ALA A 270 2.95 5.49 -2.88
CA ALA A 270 1.93 6.48 -2.49
C ALA A 270 0.60 6.28 -3.24
N ALA A 271 0.64 5.98 -4.54
CA ALA A 271 -0.56 5.70 -5.32
C ALA A 271 -1.28 4.43 -4.84
N MET A 272 -0.51 3.40 -4.46
CA MET A 272 -1.05 2.15 -3.91
C MET A 272 -1.77 2.33 -2.57
N ALA A 273 -1.32 3.28 -1.77
CA ALA A 273 -1.97 3.65 -0.51
C ALA A 273 -3.28 4.43 -0.68
N LEU A 274 -3.69 4.78 -1.92
CA LEU A 274 -5.03 5.28 -2.18
C LEU A 274 -6.11 4.19 -2.09
N GLY A 275 -5.69 2.91 -2.05
CA GLY A 275 -6.57 1.79 -1.76
C GLY A 275 -7.10 1.83 -0.33
N VAL A 276 -8.37 1.50 -0.13
CA VAL A 276 -9.02 1.59 1.18
C VAL A 276 -8.30 0.72 2.21
N GLY A 277 -7.86 1.33 3.31
CA GLY A 277 -7.17 0.65 4.41
C GLY A 277 -5.67 0.44 4.19
N ARG A 278 -5.14 0.80 3.02
CA ARG A 278 -3.70 0.75 2.74
C ARG A 278 -3.04 2.04 3.24
N ARG A 279 -1.81 1.91 3.76
CA ARG A 279 -1.05 3.03 4.29
C ARG A 279 0.37 2.97 3.76
N PHE A 280 1.00 4.14 3.70
CA PHE A 280 2.43 4.23 3.43
C PHE A 280 3.14 4.98 4.53
N GLN A 281 4.44 4.76 4.62
CA GLN A 281 5.30 5.45 5.55
C GLN A 281 6.51 6.07 4.88
N TYR A 282 7.04 7.08 5.55
CA TYR A 282 8.31 7.69 5.23
C TYR A 282 9.11 7.84 6.51
N VAL A 283 10.36 7.40 6.48
CA VAL A 283 11.32 7.65 7.54
C VAL A 283 12.06 8.95 7.22
N SER A 284 12.08 9.86 8.17
CA SER A 284 12.67 11.17 7.99
C SER A 284 14.19 11.14 7.91
N ARG A 285 14.79 11.75 6.89
CA ARG A 285 16.27 11.90 6.85
C ARG A 285 16.83 12.90 7.87
N ARG A 286 15.97 13.65 8.57
CA ARG A 286 16.40 14.68 9.53
C ARG A 286 16.44 14.16 10.96
N ASP A 287 15.37 13.51 11.38
CA ASP A 287 15.14 13.06 12.75
C ASP A 287 14.91 11.54 12.85
N TYR A 288 14.99 10.81 11.73
CA TYR A 288 14.80 9.34 11.66
C TYR A 288 13.48 8.81 12.23
N VAL A 289 12.53 9.71 12.49
CA VAL A 289 11.18 9.37 12.91
C VAL A 289 10.43 8.76 11.73
N VAL A 290 9.81 7.62 11.99
CA VAL A 290 8.85 7.00 11.06
C VAL A 290 7.56 7.80 11.11
N ARG A 291 7.08 8.23 9.93
CA ARG A 291 5.79 8.90 9.75
C ARG A 291 4.91 8.06 8.85
N SER A 292 3.65 7.85 9.22
CA SER A 292 2.67 7.26 8.30
C SER A 292 1.76 8.32 7.70
N TYR A 293 1.33 8.04 6.49
CA TYR A 293 0.33 8.81 5.77
C TYR A 293 -0.83 7.88 5.44
N ASP A 294 -2.00 8.23 5.96
CA ASP A 294 -3.26 7.56 5.65
C ASP A 294 -4.06 8.48 4.71
N VAL A 295 -4.21 8.04 3.46
CA VAL A 295 -4.92 8.82 2.45
C VAL A 295 -6.38 8.43 2.47
N THR A 296 -7.20 9.35 2.94
CA THR A 296 -8.65 9.18 3.01
C THR A 296 -9.35 10.09 2.00
N TYR A 297 -10.55 9.70 1.61
CA TYR A 297 -11.40 10.52 0.77
C TYR A 297 -12.32 11.33 1.66
N ARG A 298 -12.39 12.64 1.42
CA ARG A 298 -13.53 13.46 1.86
C ARG A 298 -14.31 13.86 0.60
N PRO A 299 -15.63 13.68 0.55
CA PRO A 299 -16.45 14.23 -0.53
C PRO A 299 -16.19 15.74 -0.62
N SER A 300 -15.90 16.28 -1.82
CA SER A 300 -15.83 17.74 -1.98
C SER A 300 -17.18 18.34 -1.61
N VAL A 301 -17.11 19.36 -0.78
CA VAL A 301 -18.23 20.20 -0.39
C VAL A 301 -18.56 21.07 -1.59
#